data_AF-A0A349YKA5-F1
#
_entry.id   AF-A0A349YKA5-F1
#
_cell.length_a   1.000
_cell.length_b   1.000
_cell.length_c   1.000
_cell.angle_alpha   90.00
_cell.angle_beta   90.00
_cell.angle_gamma   90.00
#
_symmetry.space_group_name_H-M   'P 1'
#
loop_
_entity.id
_entity.type
_entity.pdbx_description
1 polymer ?
#
loop_
_entity_poly.entity_id
_entity_poly.type
_entity_poly.pdbx_seq_one_letter_code
_entity_poly.pdbx_strand_id
1 'polypeptide(L)'
;MKNGEIQKFMIDSKYQEIFKLKNMLHDAGIPYVFQSSYDGFQIGVPTLDKEDIICDAIEHCYSYGCEKDLLEMMGLIPEYVDDAVEGYLTAETVFERIKNYYNSKE
;
A
#
# COMPACT_ATOMS: atom_id res chain seq x y z
N MET A 1 -24.42 11.96 19.86
CA MET A 1 -23.17 11.19 19.80
C MET A 1 -23.55 9.76 19.46
N LYS A 2 -23.39 9.34 18.20
CA LYS A 2 -23.64 7.95 17.80
C LYS A 2 -22.29 7.27 17.71
N ASN A 3 -22.15 6.22 18.50
CA ASN A 3 -20.95 5.40 18.66
C ASN A 3 -20.48 4.89 17.30
N GLY A 4 -19.18 5.04 17.03
CA GLY A 4 -18.54 4.56 15.82
C GLY A 4 -18.51 3.04 15.80
N GLU A 5 -19.48 2.44 15.12
CA GLU A 5 -19.39 1.05 14.69
C GLU A 5 -18.47 1.00 13.47
N ILE A 6 -17.22 0.59 13.69
CA ILE A 6 -16.33 0.16 12.62
C ILE A 6 -16.95 -1.13 12.06
N GLN A 7 -17.62 -1.03 10.92
CA GLN A 7 -18.08 -2.21 10.19
C GLN A 7 -16.85 -2.96 9.67
N LYS A 8 -16.42 -3.98 10.42
CA LYS A 8 -15.40 -4.93 10.01
C LYS A 8 -16.01 -5.84 8.93
N PHE A 9 -16.08 -5.34 7.70
CA PHE A 9 -16.31 -6.20 6.54
C PHE A 9 -15.06 -7.05 6.37
N MET A 10 -15.18 -8.36 6.61
CA MET A 10 -14.23 -9.31 6.03
C MET A 10 -14.43 -9.25 4.52
N ILE A 11 -13.48 -8.63 3.83
CA ILE A 11 -13.45 -8.64 2.37
C ILE A 11 -12.91 -10.02 2.00
N ASP A 12 -13.77 -10.88 1.44
CA ASP A 12 -13.43 -12.22 0.93
C ASP A 12 -12.63 -12.10 -0.37
N SER A 13 -11.52 -11.37 -0.29
CA SER A 13 -10.53 -11.21 -1.35
C SER A 13 -9.40 -12.19 -1.09
N LYS A 14 -8.84 -12.81 -2.12
CA LYS A 14 -7.58 -13.56 -1.98
C LYS A 14 -6.37 -12.65 -1.72
N TYR A 15 -6.54 -11.34 -1.91
CA TYR A 15 -5.58 -10.27 -1.66
C TYR A 15 -5.94 -9.59 -0.35
N GLN A 16 -5.31 -9.99 0.75
CA GLN A 16 -5.49 -9.44 2.09
C GLN A 16 -4.37 -8.46 2.46
N GLU A 17 -3.16 -8.64 1.93
CA GLU A 17 -2.01 -7.84 2.31
C GLU A 17 -2.18 -6.37 1.91
N ILE A 18 -2.83 -6.09 0.79
CA ILE A 18 -3.13 -4.70 0.38
C ILE A 18 -4.17 -4.03 1.29
N PHE A 19 -5.14 -4.78 1.83
CA PHE A 19 -6.08 -4.24 2.82
C PHE A 19 -5.42 -3.98 4.16
N LYS A 20 -4.46 -4.83 4.55
CA LYS A 20 -3.66 -4.62 5.74
C LYS A 20 -2.84 -3.34 5.61
N LEU A 21 -2.15 -3.12 4.48
CA LEU A 21 -1.45 -1.86 4.21
C LEU A 21 -2.41 -0.65 4.25
N LYS A 22 -3.56 -0.73 3.60
CA LYS A 22 -4.59 0.31 3.62
C LYS A 22 -4.99 0.72 5.04
N ASN A 23 -5.21 -0.27 5.92
CA ASN A 23 -5.57 -0.02 7.31
C ASN A 23 -4.41 0.64 8.08
N MET A 24 -3.17 0.18 7.88
CA MET A 24 -2.00 0.79 8.52
C MET A 24 -1.83 2.26 8.10
N LEU A 25 -2.02 2.59 6.82
CA LEU A 25 -1.97 3.97 6.32
C LEU A 25 -3.09 4.83 6.93
N HIS A 26 -4.30 4.29 7.00
CA HIS A 26 -5.45 4.96 7.62
C HIS A 26 -5.19 5.27 9.10
N ASP A 27 -4.75 4.27 9.86
CA ASP A 27 -4.50 4.38 11.30
C ASP A 27 -3.35 5.36 11.59
N ALA A 28 -2.36 5.46 10.70
CA ALA A 28 -1.26 6.40 10.79
C ALA A 28 -1.61 7.83 10.30
N GLY A 29 -2.80 8.05 9.74
CA GLY A 29 -3.19 9.34 9.15
C GLY A 29 -2.44 9.71 7.87
N ILE A 30 -1.82 8.74 7.20
CA ILE A 30 -1.10 8.95 5.94
C ILE A 30 -2.11 8.99 4.80
N PRO A 31 -2.11 10.02 3.93
CA PRO A 31 -3.04 10.10 2.80
C PRO A 31 -2.76 9.00 1.78
N TYR A 32 -3.80 8.45 1.17
CA TYR A 32 -3.68 7.46 0.10
C TYR A 32 -4.91 7.49 -0.82
N VAL A 33 -4.75 6.99 -2.03
CA VAL A 33 -5.83 6.68 -2.98
C VAL A 33 -5.91 5.17 -3.11
N PHE A 34 -7.09 4.59 -2.85
CA PHE A 34 -7.35 3.16 -2.98
C PHE A 34 -8.33 2.90 -4.12
N GLN A 35 -7.93 2.09 -5.09
CA GLN A 35 -8.73 1.79 -6.28
C GLN A 35 -8.61 0.33 -6.70
N SER A 36 -9.58 -0.16 -7.47
CA SER A 36 -9.53 -1.48 -8.10
C SER A 36 -8.50 -1.50 -9.24
N SER A 37 -7.75 -2.59 -9.35
CA SER A 37 -6.82 -2.86 -10.45
C SER A 37 -6.88 -4.34 -10.84
N TYR A 38 -7.22 -4.64 -12.09
CA TYR A 38 -7.52 -6.01 -12.54
C TYR A 38 -8.53 -6.73 -11.63
N ASP A 39 -8.16 -7.87 -11.05
CA ASP A 39 -8.94 -8.64 -10.07
C ASP A 39 -8.58 -8.31 -8.62
N GLY A 40 -7.75 -7.29 -8.39
CA GLY A 40 -7.30 -6.84 -7.08
C GLY A 40 -7.29 -5.32 -6.95
N PHE A 41 -6.25 -4.76 -6.34
CA PHE A 41 -6.24 -3.37 -5.89
C PHE A 41 -4.90 -2.67 -6.06
N GLN A 42 -4.94 -1.35 -5.94
CA GLN A 42 -3.82 -0.42 -6.03
C GLN A 42 -3.95 0.66 -4.94
N ILE A 43 -2.83 1.01 -4.31
CA ILE A 43 -2.68 2.09 -3.32
C ILE A 43 -1.62 3.07 -3.82
N GLY A 44 -2.07 4.22 -4.32
CA GLY A 44 -1.20 5.35 -4.60
C GLY A 44 -1.02 6.21 -3.35
N VAL A 45 0.22 6.52 -2.99
CA VAL A 45 0.55 7.41 -1.88
C VAL A 45 1.11 8.73 -2.45
N PRO A 46 0.54 9.89 -2.09
CA PRO A 46 0.98 11.16 -2.64
C PRO A 46 2.24 11.70 -1.94
N THR A 47 2.86 12.69 -2.56
CA THR A 47 3.84 13.59 -1.92
C THR A 47 3.18 14.40 -0.79
N LEU A 48 3.99 15.06 0.06
CA LEU A 48 3.48 15.92 1.14
C LEU A 48 2.61 17.08 0.65
N ASP A 49 2.98 17.67 -0.49
CA ASP A 49 2.22 18.74 -1.16
C ASP A 49 1.02 18.21 -1.96
N LYS A 50 0.93 16.89 -2.13
CA LYS A 50 -0.15 16.17 -2.83
C LYS A 50 -0.25 16.45 -4.33
N GLU A 51 0.84 16.92 -4.94
CA GLU A 51 0.90 17.18 -6.38
C GLU A 51 1.30 15.93 -7.18
N ASP A 52 2.08 15.02 -6.60
CA ASP A 52 2.58 13.80 -7.24
C ASP A 52 2.34 12.55 -6.39
N ILE A 53 2.59 11.36 -6.96
CA ILE A 53 2.58 10.06 -6.27
C ILE A 53 4.03 9.63 -5.98
N ILE A 54 4.37 9.42 -4.71
CA ILE A 54 5.72 9.00 -4.29
C ILE A 54 5.96 7.51 -4.48
N CYS A 55 4.90 6.73 -4.34
CA CYS A 55 4.92 5.29 -4.54
C CYS A 55 3.52 4.76 -4.80
N ASP A 56 3.50 3.58 -5.41
CA ASP A 56 2.30 2.83 -5.65
C ASP A 56 2.50 1.38 -5.22
N ALA A 57 1.55 0.83 -4.46
CA ALA A 57 1.55 -0.56 -4.04
C ALA A 57 0.35 -1.29 -4.65
N ILE A 58 0.60 -2.42 -5.30
CA ILE A 58 -0.41 -3.21 -6.01
C ILE A 58 -0.47 -4.64 -5.50
N GLU A 59 -1.65 -5.22 -5.64
CA GLU A 59 -1.87 -6.65 -5.44
C GLU A 59 -3.00 -7.11 -6.36
N HIS A 60 -2.66 -7.86 -7.41
CA HIS A 60 -3.60 -8.40 -8.40
C HIS A 60 -2.97 -9.60 -9.16
N CYS A 61 -3.69 -10.23 -10.10
CA CYS A 61 -3.27 -11.49 -10.74
C CYS A 61 -1.99 -11.45 -11.60
N TYR A 62 -1.39 -10.27 -11.74
CA TYR A 62 -0.15 -10.05 -12.50
C TYR A 62 0.94 -9.38 -11.65
N SER A 63 0.69 -9.10 -10.37
CA SER A 63 1.69 -8.51 -9.49
C SER A 63 2.64 -9.58 -8.94
N TYR A 64 3.90 -9.20 -8.74
CA TYR A 64 4.92 -10.08 -8.17
C TYR A 64 4.60 -10.49 -6.73
N GLY A 65 4.46 -11.80 -6.50
CA GLY A 65 4.15 -12.38 -5.18
C GLY A 65 2.66 -12.51 -4.87
N CYS A 66 1.78 -12.18 -5.81
CA CYS A 66 0.33 -12.28 -5.63
C CYS A 66 -0.15 -13.70 -5.29
N GLU A 67 0.56 -14.73 -5.73
CA GLU A 67 0.27 -16.13 -5.41
C GLU A 67 0.53 -16.49 -3.94
N LYS A 68 1.17 -15.58 -3.20
CA LYS A 68 1.50 -15.68 -1.78
C LYS A 68 0.85 -14.61 -0.92
N ASP A 69 -0.09 -13.84 -1.47
CA ASP A 69 -0.73 -12.70 -0.77
C ASP A 69 0.33 -11.67 -0.33
N LEU A 70 1.15 -11.23 -1.30
CA LEU A 70 2.23 -10.25 -1.11
C LEU A 70 2.13 -9.15 -2.17
N LEU A 71 2.65 -7.98 -1.78
CA LEU A 71 2.59 -6.75 -2.54
C LEU A 71 3.74 -6.61 -3.53
N GLU A 72 3.45 -5.88 -4.60
CA GLU A 72 4.44 -5.25 -5.47
C GLU A 72 4.38 -3.72 -5.28
N MET A 73 5.51 -3.05 -5.32
CA MET A 73 5.60 -1.60 -5.17
C MET A 73 6.50 -0.96 -6.23
N MET A 74 6.06 0.18 -6.76
CA MET A 74 6.89 1.14 -7.49
C MET A 74 7.15 2.37 -6.61
N GLY A 75 8.37 2.91 -6.65
CA GLY A 75 8.75 4.07 -5.83
C GLY A 75 9.03 3.70 -4.37
N LEU A 76 9.86 4.50 -3.70
CA LEU A 76 10.41 4.17 -2.36
C LEU A 76 11.08 2.79 -2.28
N ILE A 77 11.58 2.28 -3.41
CA ILE A 77 12.36 1.05 -3.49
C ILE A 77 13.84 1.33 -3.17
N PRO A 78 14.54 0.43 -2.48
CA PRO A 78 15.98 0.57 -2.23
C PRO A 78 16.81 0.56 -3.52
N GLU A 79 17.92 1.30 -3.53
CA GLU A 79 18.81 1.43 -4.70
C GLU A 79 19.44 0.10 -5.17
N TYR A 80 19.47 -0.95 -4.34
CA TYR A 80 20.00 -2.25 -4.73
C TYR A 80 19.03 -3.08 -5.59
N VAL A 81 17.78 -2.63 -5.76
CA VAL A 81 16.79 -3.27 -6.64
C VAL A 81 17.07 -2.79 -8.07
N ASP A 82 17.43 -3.72 -8.96
CA ASP A 82 17.79 -3.45 -10.37
C ASP A 82 16.55 -3.36 -11.29
N ASP A 83 15.44 -2.85 -10.77
CA ASP A 83 14.17 -2.69 -11.48
C ASP A 83 13.42 -1.46 -10.92
N ALA A 84 12.46 -0.94 -11.67
CA ALA A 84 11.58 0.14 -11.23
C ALA A 84 10.52 -0.32 -10.21
N VAL A 85 10.35 -1.63 -10.05
CA VAL A 85 9.38 -2.25 -9.14
C VAL A 85 10.03 -3.33 -8.27
N GLU A 86 9.51 -3.53 -7.06
CA GLU A 86 9.92 -4.62 -6.16
C GLU A 86 8.69 -5.41 -5.69
N GLY A 87 8.74 -6.72 -5.87
CA GLY A 87 7.67 -7.66 -5.46
C GLY A 87 7.95 -8.40 -4.16
N TYR A 88 7.03 -9.31 -3.82
CA TYR A 88 7.15 -10.17 -2.64
C TYR A 88 7.29 -9.40 -1.31
N LEU A 89 6.62 -8.25 -1.22
CA LEU A 89 6.67 -7.37 -0.05
C LEU A 89 5.49 -7.60 0.87
N THR A 90 5.72 -7.54 2.17
CA THR A 90 4.63 -7.49 3.17
C THR A 90 4.09 -6.06 3.29
N ALA A 91 2.87 -5.94 3.81
CA ALA A 91 2.26 -4.67 4.17
C ALA A 91 3.14 -3.88 5.14
N GLU A 92 3.76 -4.53 6.13
CA GLU A 92 4.68 -3.88 7.05
C GLU A 92 5.91 -3.33 6.35
N THR A 93 6.49 -4.09 5.42
CA THR A 93 7.68 -3.66 4.68
C THR A 93 7.37 -2.42 3.85
N VAL A 94 6.23 -2.44 3.14
CA VAL A 94 5.76 -1.31 2.35
C VAL A 94 5.44 -0.11 3.25
N PHE A 95 4.71 -0.33 4.35
CA PHE A 95 4.32 0.73 5.28
C PHE A 95 5.53 1.41 5.91
N GLU A 96 6.55 0.66 6.34
CA GLU A 96 7.76 1.25 6.93
C GLU A 96 8.51 2.13 5.92
N ARG A 97 8.56 1.77 4.63
CA ARG A 97 9.14 2.62 3.58
C ARG A 97 8.39 3.94 3.44
N ILE A 98 7.07 3.87 3.37
CA ILE A 98 6.19 5.05 3.28
C ILE A 98 6.37 5.93 4.52
N LYS A 99 6.29 5.34 5.71
CA LYS A 99 6.43 6.05 6.98
C LYS A 99 7.80 6.71 7.12
N ASN A 100 8.87 6.04 6.72
CA ASN A 100 10.21 6.62 6.73
C ASN A 100 10.34 7.83 5.79
N TYR A 101 9.70 7.78 4.61
CA TYR A 101 9.64 8.95 3.74
C TYR A 101 8.97 10.14 4.45
N TYR A 102 7.78 9.96 5.04
CA TYR A 102 7.07 11.04 5.72
C TYR A 102 7.86 11.60 6.92
N ASN A 103 8.45 10.72 7.74
CA ASN A 103 9.27 11.12 8.88
C ASN A 103 10.56 11.86 8.46
N SER A 104 11.10 11.60 7.27
CA SER A 104 12.32 12.27 6.77
C SER A 104 12.09 13.71 6.31
N LYS A 105 10.83 14.15 6.27
CA LYS A 105 10.41 15.45 5.76
C LYS A 105 9.83 16.38 6.83
N GLU A 106 9.70 15.88 8.07
CA GLU A 106 9.46 16.70 9.28
C GLU A 106 10.76 17.33 9.79
#